data_AF-A0A7C5YC13-F1
#
_entry.id   AF-A0A7C5YC13-F1
#
_cell.length_a   1.000
_cell.length_b   1.000
_cell.length_c   1.000
_cell.angle_alpha   90.00
_cell.angle_beta   90.00
_cell.angle_gamma   90.00
#
_symmetry.space_group_name_H-M   'P 1'
#
loop_
_entity.id
_entity.type
_entity.pdbx_description
1 polymer ?
#
loop_
_entity_poly.entity_id
_entity_poly.type
_entity_poly.pdbx_seq_one_letter_code
_entity_poly.pdbx_strand_id
1 'polypeptide(L)'
;MLTNTSLDTHHIVVVLGDGGSIDKLVSLTNEFIIKRGVRRLFIHVISKDGRPKYFERFRHVLQSLLHCSLIIKYEGSTTDDFIKLIKSTHDLSNLVVVLVGESPTGLKGFLKELGINYISV
;
A
#
# COMPACT_ATOMS: atom_id res chain seq x y z
N MET A 1 13.53 -4.32 31.18
CA MET A 1 12.47 -5.00 30.38
C MET A 1 11.95 -4.00 29.36
N LEU A 2 12.37 -4.12 28.10
CA LEU A 2 11.76 -3.33 27.01
C LEU A 2 10.47 -4.05 26.64
N THR A 3 9.35 -3.42 26.97
CA THR A 3 8.01 -3.92 26.62
C THR A 3 7.89 -3.98 25.11
N ASN A 4 7.47 -5.16 24.65
CA ASN A 4 7.19 -5.55 23.27
C ASN A 4 6.60 -4.40 22.43
N THR A 5 7.45 -3.69 21.69
CA THR A 5 7.01 -2.80 20.62
C THR A 5 6.71 -3.64 19.39
N SER A 6 5.59 -4.37 19.42
CA SER A 6 4.78 -4.50 18.20
C SER A 6 4.25 -3.10 17.89
N LEU A 7 5.13 -2.24 17.38
CA LEU A 7 4.78 -0.92 16.92
C LEU A 7 3.86 -1.13 15.72
N ASP A 8 2.58 -0.77 15.86
CA ASP A 8 1.49 -0.69 14.88
C ASP A 8 1.96 -0.30 13.45
N THR A 9 2.66 -1.21 12.78
CA THR A 9 3.30 -1.00 11.49
C THR A 9 2.45 -1.72 10.48
N HIS A 10 1.86 -0.93 9.58
CA HIS A 10 0.98 -1.44 8.54
C HIS A 10 1.67 -1.32 7.18
N HIS A 11 1.46 -2.32 6.35
CA HIS A 11 1.96 -2.34 4.99
C HIS A 11 0.78 -2.27 4.03
N ILE A 12 0.74 -1.25 3.19
CA ILE A 12 -0.18 -1.15 2.07
C ILE A 12 0.63 -1.39 0.80
N VAL A 13 0.25 -2.40 0.02
CA VAL A 13 0.79 -2.59 -1.33
C VAL A 13 -0.23 -2.09 -2.33
N VAL A 14 0.16 -1.09 -3.08
CA VAL A 14 -0.66 -0.45 -4.10
C VAL A 14 -0.21 -0.91 -5.46
N VAL A 15 -1.13 -1.49 -6.21
CA VAL A 15 -0.92 -1.81 -7.61
C VAL A 15 -1.75 -0.84 -8.44
N LEU A 16 -1.07 0.11 -9.08
CA LEU A 16 -1.68 1.07 -10.00
C LEU A 16 -1.76 0.45 -11.39
N GLY A 17 -2.97 0.05 -11.74
CA GLY A 17 -3.34 -0.40 -13.07
C GLY A 17 -3.68 0.75 -14.01
N ASP A 18 -3.94 0.41 -15.27
CA ASP A 18 -4.32 1.38 -16.29
C ASP A 18 -5.67 2.02 -15.91
N GLY A 19 -5.78 3.35 -16.06
CA GLY A 19 -6.96 4.14 -15.67
C GLY A 19 -7.15 4.37 -14.16
N GLY A 20 -6.18 3.98 -13.32
CA GLY A 20 -6.26 4.14 -11.87
C GLY A 20 -6.23 5.60 -11.39
N SER A 21 -7.15 5.97 -10.48
CA SER A 21 -7.15 7.29 -9.84
C SER A 21 -6.37 7.29 -8.52
N ILE A 22 -5.32 8.10 -8.46
CA ILE A 22 -4.50 8.31 -7.25
C ILE A 22 -5.35 8.93 -6.12
N ASP A 23 -6.35 9.75 -6.42
CA ASP A 23 -7.16 10.40 -5.39
C ASP A 23 -7.97 9.40 -4.56
N LYS A 24 -8.44 8.31 -5.18
CA LYS A 24 -9.09 7.20 -4.45
C LYS A 24 -8.13 6.52 -3.48
N LEU A 25 -6.88 6.32 -3.90
CA LEU A 25 -5.85 5.74 -3.06
C LEU A 25 -5.54 6.64 -1.85
N VAL A 26 -5.43 7.95 -2.06
CA VAL A 26 -5.20 8.93 -1.01
C VAL A 26 -6.35 8.91 0.00
N SER A 27 -7.59 8.86 -0.48
CA SER A 27 -8.79 8.78 0.38
C SER A 27 -8.79 7.50 1.24
N LEU A 28 -8.52 6.34 0.64
CA LEU A 28 -8.46 5.07 1.37
C LEU A 28 -7.35 5.05 2.41
N THR A 29 -6.19 5.62 2.07
CA THR A 29 -5.06 5.74 3.01
C THR A 29 -5.44 6.59 4.21
N ASN A 30 -6.10 7.73 3.98
CA ASN A 30 -6.53 8.62 5.05
C ASN A 30 -7.55 7.93 5.97
N GLU A 31 -8.51 7.21 5.40
CA GLU A 31 -9.46 6.41 6.16
C GLU A 31 -8.77 5.33 7.01
N PHE A 32 -7.77 4.64 6.45
CA PHE A 32 -6.99 3.63 7.17
C PHE A 32 -6.26 4.23 8.37
N ILE A 33 -5.59 5.36 8.19
CA ILE A 33 -4.81 5.98 9.26
C ILE A 33 -5.72 6.47 10.38
N ILE A 34 -6.82 7.16 10.03
CA ILE A 34 -7.78 7.70 11.01
C ILE A 34 -8.49 6.58 11.77
N LYS A 35 -9.02 5.56 11.08
CA LYS A 35 -9.83 4.51 11.72
C LYS A 35 -9.01 3.52 12.54
N ARG A 36 -7.78 3.22 12.13
CA ARG A 36 -6.95 2.22 12.81
C ARG A 36 -5.92 2.80 13.77
N GLY A 37 -5.77 4.13 13.83
CA GLY A 37 -4.79 4.77 14.72
C GLY A 37 -3.34 4.40 14.38
N VAL A 38 -3.06 4.18 13.09
CA VAL A 38 -1.77 3.65 12.61
C VAL A 38 -0.65 4.64 12.91
N ARG A 39 0.39 4.18 13.63
CA ARG A 39 1.57 5.00 13.93
C ARG A 39 2.62 4.98 12.83
N ARG A 40 2.73 3.87 12.09
CA ARG A 40 3.68 3.74 10.98
C ARG A 40 3.04 3.02 9.80
N LEU A 41 3.06 3.67 8.65
CA LEU A 41 2.48 3.15 7.42
C LEU A 41 3.53 3.09 6.31
N PHE A 42 3.72 1.91 5.74
CA PHE A 42 4.51 1.71 4.53
C PHE A 42 3.58 1.55 3.34
N ILE A 43 3.72 2.40 2.32
CA ILE A 43 3.02 2.27 1.05
C ILE A 43 4.02 1.84 0.00
N HIS A 44 3.89 0.61 -0.46
CA HIS A 44 4.68 0.06 -1.55
C HIS A 44 3.90 0.24 -2.84
N VAL A 45 4.44 0.95 -3.82
CA VAL A 45 3.76 1.28 -5.07
C VAL A 45 4.36 0.48 -6.21
N ILE A 46 3.49 -0.17 -6.96
CA ILE A 46 3.80 -0.87 -8.20
C ILE A 46 2.99 -0.22 -9.31
N SER A 47 3.67 0.38 -10.28
CA SER A 47 3.04 1.20 -11.32
C SER A 47 3.91 1.28 -12.55
N LYS A 48 3.30 1.27 -13.74
CA LYS A 48 4.00 1.53 -15.00
C LYS A 48 4.50 2.98 -15.13
N ASP A 49 3.89 3.92 -14.41
CA ASP A 49 4.15 5.36 -14.57
C ASP A 49 5.39 5.88 -13.82
N GLY A 50 6.16 5.02 -13.14
CA GLY A 50 7.40 5.38 -12.44
C GLY A 50 7.23 6.29 -11.20
N ARG A 51 8.37 6.81 -10.67
CA ARG A 51 8.46 7.73 -9.49
C ARG A 51 7.93 9.15 -9.83
N PRO A 52 7.20 9.86 -8.95
CA PRO A 52 5.76 9.90 -9.15
C PRO A 52 5.03 11.21 -8.90
N LYS A 53 3.95 11.40 -9.67
CA LYS A 53 2.91 12.41 -9.42
C LYS A 53 2.07 12.14 -8.16
N TYR A 54 2.15 10.94 -7.57
CA TYR A 54 1.38 10.60 -6.37
C TYR A 54 1.95 11.18 -5.06
N PHE A 55 3.27 11.44 -4.96
CA PHE A 55 3.83 12.06 -3.73
C PHE A 55 3.18 13.41 -3.41
N GLU A 56 2.98 14.24 -4.43
CA GLU A 56 2.32 15.54 -4.26
C GLU A 56 0.87 15.40 -3.77
N ARG A 57 0.17 14.34 -4.18
CA ARG A 57 -1.21 14.06 -3.72
C ARG A 57 -1.25 13.59 -2.27
N PHE A 58 -0.26 12.84 -1.82
CA PHE A 58 -0.13 12.42 -0.42
C PHE A 58 0.35 13.52 0.53
N ARG A 59 0.91 14.62 0.00
CA ARG A 59 1.43 15.73 0.80
C ARG A 59 0.40 16.30 1.77
N HIS A 60 -0.84 16.47 1.33
CA HIS A 60 -1.91 16.98 2.18
C HIS A 60 -2.28 16.03 3.32
N VAL A 61 -2.27 14.72 3.05
CA VAL A 61 -2.52 13.69 4.06
C VAL A 61 -1.40 13.68 5.11
N LEU A 62 -0.14 13.73 4.66
CA LEU A 62 1.03 13.83 5.53
C LEU A 62 0.96 15.02 6.49
N GLN A 63 0.58 16.20 5.99
CA GLN A 63 0.47 17.41 6.79
C GLN A 63 -0.65 17.33 7.83
N SER A 64 -1.71 16.57 7.56
CA SER A 64 -2.84 16.41 8.47
C SER A 64 -2.61 15.39 9.60
N LEU A 65 -1.54 14.58 9.51
CA LEU A 65 -1.33 13.42 10.38
C LEU A 65 -0.08 13.57 11.25
N LEU A 66 -0.22 14.29 12.37
CA LEU A 66 0.89 14.55 13.30
C LEU A 66 1.39 13.30 14.07
N HIS A 67 0.60 12.22 14.10
CA HIS A 67 0.89 11.01 14.89
C HIS A 67 1.29 9.79 14.04
N CYS A 68 1.36 9.94 12.71
CA CYS A 68 1.66 8.85 11.78
C CYS A 68 2.94 9.14 10.98
N SER A 69 3.86 8.17 10.93
CA SER A 69 4.97 8.19 10.00
C SER A 69 4.57 7.42 8.74
N LEU A 70 4.55 8.10 7.59
CA LEU A 70 4.25 7.50 6.30
C LEU A 70 5.51 7.42 5.44
N ILE A 71 5.78 6.23 4.93
CA ILE A 71 6.90 5.93 4.03
C ILE A 71 6.29 5.40 2.73
N ILE A 72 6.59 6.04 1.60
CA ILE A 72 6.12 5.60 0.29
C ILE A 72 7.34 5.15 -0.53
N LYS A 73 7.32 3.93 -1.04
CA LYS A 73 8.40 3.34 -1.83
C LYS A 73 7.86 2.82 -3.15
N TYR A 74 8.48 3.23 -4.24
CA TYR A 74 8.24 2.62 -5.56
C TYR A 74 9.03 1.31 -5.64
N GLU A 75 8.34 0.20 -5.86
CA GLU A 75 8.92 -1.15 -5.89
C GLU A 75 9.07 -1.71 -7.30
N GLY A 76 8.40 -1.14 -8.30
CA GLY A 76 8.51 -1.59 -9.68
C GLY A 76 7.25 -1.30 -10.49
N SER A 77 7.13 -1.98 -11.63
CA SER A 77 6.04 -1.75 -12.59
C SER A 77 5.33 -3.03 -13.05
N THR A 78 5.86 -4.18 -12.64
CA THR A 78 5.41 -5.49 -13.15
C THR A 78 4.78 -6.35 -12.05
N THR A 79 4.02 -7.36 -12.47
CA THR A 79 3.50 -8.39 -11.56
C THR A 79 4.64 -9.15 -10.87
N ASP A 80 5.79 -9.33 -11.51
CA ASP A 80 6.94 -10.00 -10.91
C ASP A 80 7.54 -9.18 -9.76
N ASP A 81 7.57 -7.85 -9.89
CA ASP A 81 7.99 -6.96 -8.80
C ASP A 81 7.06 -7.08 -7.59
N PHE A 82 5.74 -7.22 -7.83
CA PHE A 82 4.77 -7.51 -6.79
C PHE A 82 5.06 -8.83 -6.09
N ILE A 83 5.26 -9.89 -6.87
CA ILE A 83 5.53 -11.23 -6.33
C ILE A 83 6.82 -11.21 -5.50
N LYS A 84 7.88 -10.55 -5.97
CA LYS A 84 9.14 -10.39 -5.23
C LYS A 84 8.91 -9.64 -3.92
N LEU A 85 8.17 -8.53 -3.94
CA LEU A 85 7.85 -7.75 -2.75
C LEU A 85 7.11 -8.60 -1.71
N ILE A 86 6.02 -9.28 -2.11
CA ILE A 86 5.23 -10.13 -1.21
C ILE A 86 6.08 -11.24 -0.61
N LYS A 87 6.89 -11.93 -1.44
CA LYS A 87 7.80 -12.98 -0.96
C LYS A 87 8.88 -12.48 0.00
N SER A 88 9.32 -11.23 -0.18
CA SER A 88 10.32 -10.58 0.70
C SER A 88 9.72 -9.98 1.97
N THR A 89 8.40 -9.84 2.03
CA THR A 89 7.70 -9.25 3.17
C THR A 89 7.48 -10.34 4.23
N HIS A 90 8.30 -10.31 5.28
CA HIS A 90 8.29 -11.33 6.34
C HIS A 90 7.04 -11.30 7.23
N ASP A 91 6.30 -10.19 7.28
CA ASP A 91 5.06 -10.06 8.05
C ASP A 91 3.90 -9.65 7.14
N LEU A 92 3.06 -10.63 6.81
CA LEU A 92 1.85 -10.44 5.99
C LEU A 92 0.61 -10.12 6.86
N SER A 93 0.71 -10.19 8.19
CA SER A 93 -0.45 -10.09 9.08
C SER A 93 -1.11 -8.70 9.05
N ASN A 94 -0.32 -7.66 8.78
CA ASN A 94 -0.78 -6.27 8.64
C ASN A 94 -0.67 -5.75 7.20
N LEU A 95 -0.66 -6.67 6.23
CA LEU A 95 -0.63 -6.34 4.81
C LEU A 95 -2.04 -6.07 4.28
N VAL A 96 -2.18 -4.96 3.56
CA VAL A 96 -3.38 -4.62 2.82
C VAL A 96 -2.99 -4.39 1.37
N VAL A 97 -3.59 -5.14 0.44
CA VAL A 97 -3.36 -4.93 -0.99
C VAL A 97 -4.48 -4.08 -1.56
N VAL A 98 -4.11 -3.00 -2.26
CA VAL A 98 -5.05 -2.09 -2.92
C VAL A 98 -4.77 -2.12 -4.42
N LEU A 99 -5.75 -2.58 -5.19
CA LEU A 99 -5.74 -2.60 -6.65
C LEU A 99 -6.49 -1.36 -7.15
N VAL A 100 -5.79 -0.45 -7.82
CA VAL A 100 -6.38 0.80 -8.32
C VAL A 100 -6.45 0.74 -9.83
N GLY A 101 -7.65 0.86 -10.40
CA GLY A 101 -7.88 0.70 -11.85
C GLY A 101 -7.83 -0.76 -12.31
N GLU A 102 -7.51 -0.99 -13.59
CA GLU A 102 -7.42 -2.34 -14.14
C GLU A 102 -6.16 -3.06 -13.64
N SER A 103 -6.34 -3.92 -12.64
CA SER A 103 -5.28 -4.76 -12.09
C SER A 103 -4.69 -5.69 -13.16
N PRO A 104 -3.36 -5.94 -13.15
CA PRO A 104 -2.72 -6.90 -14.04
C PRO A 104 -3.42 -8.27 -14.03
N THR A 105 -3.57 -8.87 -15.21
CA THR A 105 -4.18 -10.20 -15.38
C THR A 105 -3.47 -11.23 -14.50
N GLY A 106 -4.25 -12.07 -13.80
CA GLY A 106 -3.72 -13.12 -12.92
C GLY A 106 -3.41 -12.69 -11.48
N LEU A 107 -3.26 -11.38 -11.21
CA LEU A 107 -2.92 -10.89 -9.85
C LEU A 107 -4.00 -11.22 -8.81
N LYS A 108 -5.28 -11.06 -9.17
CA LYS A 108 -6.41 -11.42 -8.28
C LYS A 108 -6.44 -12.91 -7.95
N GLY A 109 -6.07 -13.76 -8.91
CA GLY A 109 -5.96 -15.21 -8.71
C GLY A 109 -4.84 -15.54 -7.74
N PHE A 110 -3.66 -14.97 -7.96
CA PHE A 110 -2.50 -15.13 -7.09
C PHE A 110 -2.76 -14.68 -5.65
N LEU A 111 -3.43 -13.53 -5.46
CA LEU A 111 -3.82 -13.05 -4.13
C LEU A 111 -4.77 -14.03 -3.42
N LYS A 112 -5.73 -14.60 -4.16
CA LYS A 112 -6.67 -15.59 -3.64
C LYS A 112 -5.97 -16.88 -3.23
N GLU A 113 -5.00 -17.35 -4.02
CA GLU A 113 -4.19 -18.54 -3.70
C GLU A 113 -3.38 -18.35 -2.41
N LEU A 114 -2.89 -17.13 -2.15
CA LEU A 114 -2.16 -16.79 -0.94
C LEU A 114 -3.06 -16.47 0.26
N GLY A 115 -4.39 -16.44 0.09
CA GLY A 115 -5.33 -16.03 1.14
C GLY A 115 -5.19 -14.55 1.54
N ILE A 116 -4.63 -13.71 0.66
CA ILE A 116 -4.44 -12.28 0.92
C ILE A 116 -5.70 -11.51 0.51
N ASN A 117 -6.30 -10.80 1.45
CA ASN A 117 -7.41 -9.89 1.18
C ASN A 117 -6.93 -8.65 0.43
N TYR A 118 -7.74 -8.20 -0.53
CA TYR A 118 -7.46 -6.98 -1.29
C TYR A 118 -8.70 -6.09 -1.44
N ILE A 119 -8.45 -4.80 -1.64
CA ILE A 119 -9.44 -3.77 -1.95
C ILE A 119 -9.27 -3.40 -3.43
N SER A 120 -10.35 -3.34 -4.20
CA SER A 120 -10.34 -2.91 -5.60
C SER A 120 -11.06 -1.57 -5.73
N VAL A 121 -10.44 -0.57 -6.38
CA VAL A 121 -10.91 0.83 -6.44
C VAL A 121 -10.76 1.47 -7.80
#